data_AF-A0A9D1ADF5-F1
#
_entry.id   AF-A0A9D1ADF5-F1
#
_cell.length_a   1.000
_cell.length_b   1.000
_cell.length_c   1.000
_cell.angle_alpha   90.00
_cell.angle_beta   90.00
_cell.angle_gamma   90.00
#
_symmetry.space_group_name_H-M   'P 1'
#
loop_
_entity.id
_entity.type
_entity.pdbx_description
1 polymer ?
#
loop_
_entity_poly.entity_id
_entity_poly.type
_entity_poly.pdbx_seq_one_letter_code
_entity_poly.pdbx_strand_id
1 'polypeptide(L)'
;MRQRRKRRASKSNRRGMMGIAFVVMVLLIALLVQSQNLIRKNQQYTERKEELEQELKDQEIRAEEIENLKDYVNSTEFIEKVARDKLGLVYEDEIIFKAEE
;
A
#
# COMPACT_ATOMS: atom_id res chain seq x y z
N MET A 1 12.24 42.89 -63.86
CA MET A 1 11.05 42.27 -63.23
C MET A 1 11.31 40.84 -62.70
N ARG A 2 12.09 40.66 -61.61
CA ARG A 2 12.41 39.30 -61.06
C ARG A 2 12.03 39.06 -59.60
N GLN A 3 11.51 40.06 -58.87
CA GLN A 3 11.23 39.93 -57.43
C GLN A 3 9.82 39.43 -57.07
N ARG A 4 8.86 39.37 -58.00
CA ARG A 4 7.47 38.98 -57.69
C ARG A 4 7.23 37.45 -57.59
N ARG A 5 8.12 36.60 -58.11
CA ARG A 5 7.95 35.12 -58.08
C ARG A 5 8.34 34.47 -56.74
N LYS A 6 9.29 35.05 -55.96
CA LYS A 6 9.75 34.45 -54.69
C LYS A 6 8.72 34.50 -53.54
N ARG A 7 7.80 35.47 -53.54
CA ARG A 7 6.78 35.61 -52.47
C ARG A 7 5.65 34.58 -52.56
N ARG A 8 5.37 34.00 -53.73
CA ARG A 8 4.32 32.98 -53.91
C ARG A 8 4.77 31.58 -53.44
N ALA A 9 6.05 31.24 -53.61
CA ALA A 9 6.60 29.96 -53.11
C ALA A 9 6.61 29.88 -51.57
N SER A 10 6.93 30.99 -50.88
CA SER A 10 6.93 31.07 -49.41
C SER A 10 5.52 30.90 -48.78
N LYS A 11 4.46 31.36 -49.45
CA LYS A 11 3.08 31.19 -48.96
C LYS A 11 2.59 29.73 -49.02
N SER A 12 3.09 28.93 -49.96
CA SER A 12 2.77 27.50 -50.06
C SER A 12 3.36 26.73 -48.87
N ASN A 13 4.64 26.97 -48.56
CA ASN A 13 5.33 26.32 -47.43
C ASN A 13 4.71 26.67 -46.07
N ARG A 14 4.12 27.87 -45.92
CA ARG A 14 3.39 28.24 -44.70
C ARG A 14 2.16 27.38 -44.44
N ARG A 15 1.43 26.95 -45.48
CA ARG A 15 0.26 26.08 -45.32
C ARG A 15 0.66 24.68 -44.87
N GLY A 16 1.71 24.11 -45.47
CA GLY A 16 2.28 22.83 -45.01
C GLY A 16 2.82 22.91 -43.59
N MET A 17 3.52 23.99 -43.25
CA MET A 17 4.03 24.24 -41.89
C MET A 17 2.92 24.40 -40.85
N MET A 18 1.82 25.07 -41.18
CA MET A 18 0.64 25.15 -40.30
C MET A 18 -0.02 23.78 -40.10
N GLY A 19 -0.09 22.95 -41.13
CA GLY A 19 -0.59 21.58 -41.01
C GLY A 19 0.26 20.72 -40.06
N ILE A 20 1.59 20.79 -40.20
CA ILE A 20 2.53 20.09 -39.30
C ILE A 20 2.40 20.62 -37.87
N ALA A 21 2.37 21.94 -37.68
CA ALA A 21 2.20 22.55 -36.36
C ALA A 21 0.89 22.11 -35.70
N PHE A 22 -0.20 22.00 -36.46
CA PHE A 22 -1.48 21.50 -35.96
C PHE A 22 -1.38 20.04 -35.51
N VAL A 23 -0.78 19.16 -36.32
CA VAL A 23 -0.60 17.74 -35.96
C VAL A 23 0.26 17.61 -34.69
N VAL A 24 1.37 18.35 -34.61
CA VAL A 24 2.22 18.37 -33.40
C VAL A 24 1.45 18.86 -32.19
N MET A 25 0.64 19.92 -32.33
CA MET A 25 -0.19 20.44 -31.25
C MET A 25 -1.20 19.41 -30.74
N VAL A 26 -1.88 18.70 -31.64
CA VAL A 26 -2.82 17.63 -31.27
C VAL A 26 -2.11 16.49 -30.55
N LEU A 27 -0.93 16.07 -31.03
CA LEU A 27 -0.13 15.04 -30.37
C LEU A 27 0.30 15.47 -28.96
N LEU A 28 0.76 16.71 -28.78
CA LEU A 28 1.13 17.23 -27.46
C LEU A 28 -0.07 17.24 -26.51
N ILE A 29 -1.25 17.68 -26.96
CA ILE A 29 -2.47 17.65 -26.14
C ILE A 29 -2.82 16.20 -25.74
N ALA A 30 -2.77 15.26 -26.69
CA ALA A 30 -3.06 13.85 -26.41
C ALA A 30 -2.08 13.24 -25.40
N LEU A 31 -0.79 13.60 -25.48
CA LEU A 31 0.22 13.16 -24.51
C LEU A 31 -0.01 13.77 -23.13
N LEU A 32 -0.39 15.04 -23.04
CA LEU A 32 -0.71 15.69 -21.76
C LEU A 32 -1.89 15.01 -21.06
N VAL A 33 -2.97 14.70 -21.79
CA VAL A 33 -4.13 14.00 -21.21
C VAL A 33 -3.73 12.61 -20.69
N GLN A 34 -2.93 11.86 -21.47
CA GLN A 34 -2.45 10.55 -21.04
C GLN A 34 -1.52 10.65 -19.82
N SER A 35 -0.61 11.63 -19.81
CA SER A 35 0.29 11.88 -18.67
C SER A 35 -0.48 12.13 -17.38
N GLN A 36 -1.55 12.95 -17.43
CA GLN A 36 -2.39 13.18 -16.25
C GLN A 36 -3.12 11.92 -15.77
N ASN A 37 -3.59 11.08 -16.70
CA ASN A 37 -4.18 9.80 -16.33
C ASN A 37 -3.16 8.85 -15.67
N LEU A 38 -1.92 8.85 -16.15
CA LEU A 38 -0.84 8.06 -15.55
C LEU A 38 -0.50 8.55 -14.14
N ILE A 39 -0.41 9.87 -13.92
CA ILE A 39 -0.14 10.45 -12.60
C ILE A 39 -1.23 10.06 -11.61
N ARG A 40 -2.51 10.16 -12.00
CA ARG A 40 -3.65 9.76 -11.14
C ARG A 40 -3.60 8.29 -10.75
N LYS A 41 -3.34 7.40 -11.73
CA LYS A 41 -3.20 5.96 -11.45
C LYS A 41 -2.01 5.68 -10.53
N ASN A 42 -0.90 6.39 -10.71
CA ASN A 42 0.28 6.24 -9.87
C ASN A 42 -0.02 6.66 -8.41
N GLN A 43 -0.72 7.79 -8.21
CA GLN A 43 -1.19 8.21 -6.90
C GLN A 43 -2.08 7.15 -6.24
N GLN A 44 -3.08 6.64 -6.95
CA GLN A 44 -3.95 5.57 -6.46
C GLN A 44 -3.18 4.30 -6.08
N TYR A 45 -2.19 3.90 -6.88
CA TYR A 45 -1.35 2.74 -6.56
C TYR A 45 -0.44 2.99 -5.35
N THR A 46 0.02 4.23 -5.16
CA THR A 46 0.84 4.60 -4.00
C THR A 46 0.01 4.51 -2.73
N GLU A 47 -1.18 5.12 -2.72
CA GLU A 47 -2.12 5.04 -1.60
C GLU A 47 -2.49 3.59 -1.28
N ARG A 48 -2.83 2.79 -2.30
CA ARG A 48 -3.17 1.38 -2.11
C ARG A 48 -2.00 0.56 -1.58
N LYS A 49 -0.78 0.89 -1.99
CA LYS A 49 0.43 0.23 -1.49
C LYS A 49 0.66 0.55 -0.01
N GLU A 50 0.51 1.81 0.39
CA GLU A 50 0.63 2.21 1.79
C GLU A 50 -0.42 1.53 2.68
N GLU A 51 -1.67 1.46 2.22
CA GLU A 51 -2.76 0.73 2.91
C GLU A 51 -2.43 -0.76 3.09
N LEU A 52 -1.96 -1.43 2.03
CA LEU A 52 -1.58 -2.84 2.08
C LEU A 52 -0.36 -3.09 2.97
N GLU A 53 0.62 -2.18 2.97
CA GLU A 53 1.78 -2.27 3.87
C GLU A 53 1.39 -2.09 5.34
N GLN A 54 0.41 -1.25 5.64
CA GLN A 54 -0.15 -1.14 6.99
C GLN A 54 -0.88 -2.42 7.40
N GLU A 55 -1.76 -2.94 6.54
CA GLU A 55 -2.47 -4.19 6.81
C GLU A 55 -1.50 -5.35 7.02
N LEU A 56 -0.43 -5.44 6.23
CA LEU A 56 0.60 -6.46 6.41
C LEU A 56 1.27 -6.36 7.79
N LYS A 57 1.68 -5.16 8.21
CA LYS A 57 2.31 -4.95 9.52
C LYS A 57 1.38 -5.31 10.68
N ASP A 58 0.11 -4.92 10.58
CA ASP A 58 -0.88 -5.23 11.61
C ASP A 58 -1.10 -6.75 11.71
N GLN A 59 -1.10 -7.46 10.58
CA GLN A 59 -1.20 -8.92 10.57
C GLN A 59 0.06 -9.60 11.10
N GLU A 60 1.25 -9.08 10.80
CA GLU A 60 2.52 -9.58 11.35
C GLU A 60 2.55 -9.44 12.87
N ILE A 61 2.16 -8.29 13.41
CA ILE A 61 2.05 -8.06 14.87
C ILE A 61 1.06 -9.04 15.49
N ARG A 62 -0.13 -9.21 14.89
CA ARG A 62 -1.12 -10.18 15.39
C ARG A 62 -0.60 -11.61 15.36
N ALA A 63 0.16 -11.98 14.34
CA ALA A 63 0.76 -13.31 14.26
C ALA A 63 1.77 -13.53 15.39
N GLU A 64 2.63 -12.55 15.66
CA GLU A 64 3.58 -12.57 16.78
C GLU A 64 2.86 -12.64 18.14
N GLU A 65 1.80 -11.86 18.34
CA GLU A 65 0.97 -11.92 19.56
C GLU A 65 0.36 -13.31 19.77
N ILE A 66 -0.13 -13.95 18.71
CA ILE A 66 -0.69 -15.30 18.76
C ILE A 66 0.40 -16.33 19.11
N GLU A 67 1.60 -16.20 18.55
CA GLU A 67 2.73 -17.07 18.86
C GLU A 67 3.14 -16.94 20.33
N ASN A 68 3.29 -15.72 20.84
CA ASN A 68 3.60 -15.46 22.24
C ASN A 68 2.50 -15.99 23.18
N LEU A 69 1.24 -15.82 22.82
CA LEU A 69 0.12 -16.36 23.61
C LEU A 69 0.14 -17.89 23.62
N LYS A 70 0.42 -18.52 22.47
CA LYS A 70 0.55 -19.97 22.36
C LYS A 70 1.64 -20.48 23.29
N ASP A 71 2.79 -19.83 23.34
CA ASP A 71 3.88 -20.24 24.22
C ASP A 71 3.52 -20.04 25.70
N TYR A 72 2.86 -18.93 26.04
CA TYR A 72 2.40 -18.67 27.41
C TYR A 72 1.40 -19.72 27.90
N VAL A 73 0.36 -20.06 27.11
CA VAL A 73 -0.66 -21.04 27.56
C VAL A 73 -0.13 -22.47 27.60
N ASN A 74 0.93 -22.77 26.86
CA ASN A 74 1.62 -24.06 26.92
C ASN A 74 2.71 -24.11 28.01
N SER A 75 2.96 -23.02 28.72
CA SER A 75 3.92 -22.99 29.82
C SER A 75 3.43 -23.82 31.00
N THR A 76 4.39 -24.43 31.71
CA THR A 76 4.10 -25.19 32.93
C THR A 76 3.42 -24.32 33.99
N GLU A 77 3.80 -23.06 34.12
CA GLU A 77 3.19 -22.10 35.07
C GLU A 77 1.70 -21.91 34.78
N PHE A 78 1.32 -21.72 33.51
CA PHE A 78 -0.09 -21.60 33.14
C PHE A 78 -0.87 -22.89 33.39
N ILE A 79 -0.27 -24.04 33.07
CA ILE A 79 -0.89 -25.36 33.32
C ILE A 79 -1.11 -25.57 34.82
N GLU A 80 -0.11 -25.31 35.65
CA GLU A 80 -0.18 -25.42 37.11
C GLU A 80 -1.24 -24.48 37.69
N LYS A 81 -1.26 -23.23 37.24
CA LYS A 81 -2.26 -22.24 37.67
C LYS A 81 -3.67 -22.70 37.32
N VAL A 82 -3.90 -23.18 36.10
CA VAL A 82 -5.21 -23.71 35.68
C VAL A 82 -5.58 -24.97 36.46
N ALA A 83 -4.64 -25.88 36.68
CA ALA A 83 -4.88 -27.10 37.47
C ALA A 83 -5.25 -26.76 38.92
N ARG A 84 -4.58 -25.79 39.53
CA ARG A 84 -4.90 -25.32 40.88
C ARG A 84 -6.24 -24.61 40.94
N ASP A 85 -6.48 -23.64 40.06
CA ASP A 85 -7.69 -22.80 40.07
C ASP A 85 -8.95 -23.56 39.65
N LYS A 86 -8.85 -24.49 38.69
CA LYS A 86 -10.00 -25.21 38.14
C LYS A 86 -10.23 -26.57 38.77
N LEU A 87 -9.15 -27.31 39.06
CA LEU A 87 -9.23 -28.68 39.55
C LEU A 87 -8.90 -28.79 41.04
N GLY A 88 -8.42 -27.71 41.67
CA GLY A 88 -7.99 -27.72 43.07
C GLY A 88 -6.74 -28.57 43.31
N LEU A 89 -5.99 -28.87 42.25
CA LEU A 89 -4.79 -29.71 42.33
C LEU A 89 -3.65 -28.91 42.98
N VAL A 90 -2.94 -29.58 43.88
CA VAL A 90 -1.79 -29.06 44.63
C VAL A 90 -0.71 -30.13 44.63
N TYR A 91 0.54 -29.73 44.88
CA TYR A 91 1.63 -30.70 44.99
C TYR A 91 1.49 -31.53 46.27
N GLU A 92 1.99 -32.78 46.27
CA GLU A 92 1.85 -33.71 47.41
C GLU A 92 2.52 -33.18 48.70
N ASP A 93 3.54 -32.35 48.56
CA ASP A 93 4.30 -31.71 49.64
C ASP A 93 3.77 -30.31 50.04
N GLU A 94 2.65 -29.87 49.47
CA GLU A 94 2.12 -28.52 49.67
C GLU A 94 1.01 -28.46 50.74
N ILE A 95 1.14 -27.54 51.71
CA ILE A 95 0.16 -27.37 52.81
C ILE A 95 -0.70 -26.12 52.57
N ILE A 96 -2.01 -26.32 52.37
CA ILE A 96 -2.97 -25.23 52.13
C ILE A 96 -3.60 -24.78 53.46
N PHE A 97 -3.47 -23.49 53.79
CA PHE A 97 -4.19 -22.87 54.92
C PHE A 97 -5.46 -22.19 54.42
N LYS A 98 -6.62 -22.60 54.94
CA LYS A 98 -7.90 -21.90 54.76
C LYS A 98 -8.27 -21.24 56.09
N ALA A 99 -8.62 -19.97 56.07
CA ALA A 99 -9.18 -19.31 57.26
C ALA A 99 -10.55 -19.94 57.57
N GLU A 100 -10.79 -20.29 58.83
CA GLU A 100 -12.14 -20.64 59.30
C GLU A 100 -12.99 -19.36 59.27
N GLU A 101 -14.13 -19.40 58.57
CA GLU A 101 -15.19 -18.38 58.72
C GLU A 101 -15.95 -18.57 60.02
#